data_AF-A0AA38MKL8-F1
#
_entry.id   AF-A0AA38MKL8-F1
#
_cell.length_a   1.000
_cell.length_b   1.000
_cell.length_c   1.000
_cell.angle_alpha   90.00
_cell.angle_beta   90.00
_cell.angle_gamma   90.00
#
_symmetry.space_group_name_H-M   'P 1'
#
loop_
_entity.id
_entity.type
_entity.pdbx_description
1 polymer ?
#
loop_
_entity_poly.entity_id
_entity_poly.type
_entity_poly.pdbx_seq_one_letter_code
_entity_poly.pdbx_strand_id
1 'polypeptide(L)'
;MLSLVGDGDNNQFNDTVLRELFLQQMPTSARPILVSLGTLELSALAEVADKIVEATPPMGVAALTTPKPTSSSAQSGTDALLHSLLEKMDQLLSTSNASNNHQKRNRSRSRGPQDSSSKLCWYHMKFGDRANKCVAPCTAEKNPSRLQK
;
A
#
# COMPACT_ATOMS: atom_id res chain seq x y z
N MET A 1 -6.62 57.73 -28.68
CA MET A 1 -8.04 57.69 -29.09
C MET A 1 -8.11 57.28 -30.54
N LEU A 2 -8.52 56.04 -30.79
CA LEU A 2 -9.22 55.60 -32.00
C LEU A 2 -9.83 54.24 -31.64
N SER A 3 -11.13 54.25 -31.38
CA SER A 3 -11.97 53.08 -31.12
C SER A 3 -12.73 52.75 -32.40
N LEU A 4 -12.88 51.47 -32.75
CA LEU A 4 -14.11 50.80 -33.26
C LEU A 4 -13.73 49.34 -33.66
N VAL A 5 -14.22 48.32 -32.94
CA VAL A 5 -15.27 47.35 -33.36
C VAL A 5 -14.85 46.52 -34.60
N GLY A 6 -14.85 45.19 -34.65
CA GLY A 6 -15.46 44.12 -33.86
C GLY A 6 -15.61 42.91 -34.81
N ASP A 7 -15.36 41.70 -34.28
CA ASP A 7 -15.82 40.40 -34.81
C ASP A 7 -15.25 39.89 -36.15
N GLY A 8 -13.95 39.58 -36.18
CA GLY A 8 -13.34 38.76 -37.25
C GLY A 8 -11.94 38.23 -36.92
N ASP A 9 -11.14 39.00 -36.17
CA ASP A 9 -9.71 38.71 -35.95
C ASP A 9 -9.43 37.76 -34.77
N ASN A 10 -10.44 37.55 -33.91
CA ASN A 10 -10.31 36.65 -32.76
C ASN A 10 -9.98 35.23 -33.20
N ASN A 11 -10.59 34.74 -34.29
CA ASN A 11 -10.33 33.38 -34.76
C ASN A 11 -8.88 33.24 -35.26
N GLN A 12 -8.36 34.25 -35.96
CA GLN A 12 -7.01 34.22 -36.51
C GLN A 12 -5.94 34.32 -35.41
N PHE A 13 -6.18 35.16 -34.40
CA PHE A 13 -5.35 35.20 -33.19
C PHE A 13 -5.38 33.87 -32.44
N ASN A 14 -6.57 33.30 -32.23
CA ASN A 14 -6.72 32.00 -31.57
C ASN A 14 -6.01 30.89 -32.37
N ASP A 15 -6.12 30.88 -33.70
CA ASP A 15 -5.45 29.89 -34.55
C ASP A 15 -3.93 29.98 -34.45
N THR A 16 -3.36 31.19 -34.36
CA THR A 16 -1.91 31.35 -34.16
C THR A 16 -1.44 30.82 -32.80
N VAL A 17 -2.18 31.08 -31.73
CA VAL A 17 -1.87 30.60 -30.38
C VAL A 17 -2.05 29.07 -30.29
N LEU A 18 -3.13 28.53 -30.86
CA LEU A 18 -3.38 27.10 -30.91
C LEU A 18 -2.31 26.37 -31.70
N ARG A 19 -1.83 26.97 -32.81
CA ARG A 19 -0.73 26.43 -33.60
C ARG A 19 0.56 26.37 -32.79
N GLU A 20 0.88 27.43 -32.06
CA GLU A 20 2.10 27.46 -31.24
C GLU A 20 2.03 26.40 -30.12
N LEU A 21 0.91 26.31 -29.41
CA LEU A 21 0.68 25.30 -28.37
C LEU A 21 0.73 23.88 -28.93
N PHE A 22 0.12 23.65 -30.09
CA PHE A 22 0.14 22.37 -30.79
C PHE A 22 1.57 21.92 -31.10
N LEU A 23 2.40 22.81 -31.66
CA LEU A 23 3.80 22.51 -31.94
C LEU A 23 4.62 22.30 -30.66
N GLN A 24 4.35 23.05 -29.58
CA GLN A 24 5.00 22.89 -28.28
C GLN A 24 4.65 21.56 -27.59
N GLN A 25 3.44 21.04 -27.79
CA GLN A 25 3.00 19.78 -27.18
C GLN A 25 3.37 18.54 -28.00
N MET A 26 3.79 18.72 -29.26
CA MET A 26 4.18 17.62 -30.14
C MET A 26 5.54 16.99 -29.77
N PRO A 27 5.70 15.66 -29.92
CA PRO A 27 6.96 14.98 -29.72
C PRO A 27 8.10 15.52 -30.60
N THR A 28 9.33 15.48 -30.09
CA THR A 28 10.53 15.99 -30.78
C THR A 28 10.75 15.34 -32.15
N SER A 29 10.27 14.11 -32.35
CA SER A 29 10.33 13.41 -33.63
C SER A 29 9.43 14.04 -34.72
N ALA A 30 8.25 14.54 -34.35
CA ALA A 30 7.27 15.08 -35.29
C ALA A 30 7.38 16.61 -35.45
N ARG A 31 7.80 17.32 -34.40
CA ARG A 31 7.89 18.78 -34.37
C ARG A 31 8.65 19.43 -35.54
N PRO A 32 9.86 18.99 -35.95
CA PRO A 32 10.60 19.66 -37.03
C PRO A 32 9.89 19.57 -38.38
N ILE A 33 9.18 18.47 -38.63
CA ILE A 33 8.40 18.27 -39.86
C ILE A 33 7.15 19.15 -39.84
N LEU A 34 6.47 19.26 -38.70
CA LEU A 34 5.29 20.11 -38.57
C LEU A 34 5.63 21.61 -38.65
N VAL A 35 6.79 22.01 -38.15
CA VAL A 35 7.29 23.40 -38.25
C VAL A 35 7.56 23.78 -39.72
N SER A 36 8.14 22.88 -40.51
CA SER A 36 8.37 23.15 -41.94
C SER A 36 7.08 23.22 -42.76
N LEU A 37 6.01 22.56 -42.27
CA LEU A 37 4.64 22.63 -42.78
C LEU A 37 3.81 23.77 -42.14
N GLY A 38 4.49 24.77 -41.57
CA GLY A 38 3.92 25.92 -40.85
C GLY A 38 2.97 26.84 -41.63
N THR A 39 2.62 26.53 -42.87
CA THR A 39 1.67 27.29 -43.71
C THR A 39 0.33 26.60 -43.90
N LEU A 40 0.17 25.34 -43.48
CA LEU A 40 -1.11 24.63 -43.57
C LEU A 40 -2.12 25.10 -42.51
N GLU A 41 -3.40 24.91 -42.82
CA GLU A 41 -4.52 25.00 -41.87
C GLU A 41 -4.33 24.05 -40.68
N LEU A 42 -4.85 24.44 -39.51
CA LEU A 42 -4.64 23.72 -38.26
C LEU A 42 -5.14 22.26 -38.33
N SER A 43 -6.25 22.02 -39.04
CA SER A 43 -6.83 20.69 -39.26
C SER A 43 -5.94 19.79 -40.10
N ALA A 44 -5.39 20.31 -41.20
CA ALA A 44 -4.47 19.56 -42.05
C ALA A 44 -3.13 19.29 -41.34
N LEU A 45 -2.66 20.24 -40.52
CA LEU A 45 -1.46 20.06 -39.69
C LEU A 45 -1.64 18.92 -38.67
N ALA A 46 -2.84 18.78 -38.10
CA ALA A 46 -3.19 17.67 -37.21
C ALA A 46 -3.18 16.32 -37.93
N GLU A 47 -3.78 16.24 -39.11
CA GLU A 47 -3.80 14.99 -39.90
C GLU A 47 -2.38 14.54 -40.29
N VAL A 48 -1.50 15.49 -40.64
CA VAL A 48 -0.10 15.18 -40.92
C VAL A 48 0.64 14.74 -39.66
N ALA A 49 0.36 15.35 -38.51
CA ALA A 49 0.97 14.95 -37.25
C ALA A 49 0.62 13.51 -36.87
N ASP A 50 -0.65 13.11 -37.00
CA ASP A 50 -1.10 11.75 -36.74
C ASP A 50 -0.36 10.75 -37.65
N LYS A 51 -0.24 11.05 -38.95
CA LYS A 51 0.51 10.22 -39.90
C LYS A 51 2.00 10.13 -39.56
N ILE A 52 2.62 11.21 -39.09
CA ILE A 52 4.03 11.19 -38.68
C ILE A 52 4.19 10.33 -37.42
N VAL A 53 3.31 10.47 -36.43
CA VAL A 53 3.38 9.67 -35.19
C VAL A 53 3.15 8.19 -35.49
N GLU A 54 2.26 7.86 -36.42
CA GLU A 54 2.03 6.47 -36.87
C GLU A 54 3.21 5.91 -37.68
N ALA A 55 3.78 6.71 -38.59
CA ALA A 55 4.88 6.28 -39.45
C ALA A 55 6.25 6.30 -38.76
N THR A 56 6.39 7.06 -37.68
CA THR A 56 7.63 7.13 -36.90
C THR A 56 7.56 6.09 -35.79
N PRO A 57 8.19 4.91 -35.94
CA PRO A 57 8.34 4.01 -34.80
C PRO A 57 9.05 4.78 -33.68
N PRO A 58 8.75 4.50 -32.40
CA PRO A 58 9.41 5.18 -31.29
C PRO A 58 10.92 4.99 -31.44
N MET A 59 11.60 6.03 -31.92
CA MET A 59 13.06 6.04 -32.03
C MET A 59 13.59 6.07 -30.61
N GLY A 60 13.88 4.88 -30.07
CA GLY A 60 14.71 4.65 -28.89
C GLY A 60 14.57 5.68 -27.78
N VAL A 61 13.36 5.91 -27.27
CA VAL A 61 13.26 6.36 -25.87
C VAL A 61 13.73 5.18 -25.03
N ALA A 62 14.75 5.40 -24.19
CA ALA A 62 15.17 4.43 -23.20
C ALA A 62 13.91 3.88 -22.51
N ALA A 63 13.69 2.58 -22.67
CA ALA A 63 12.46 1.91 -22.32
C ALA A 63 12.17 2.05 -20.81
N LEU A 64 11.40 3.06 -20.45
CA LEU A 64 10.51 2.99 -19.31
C LEU A 64 9.22 2.37 -19.86
N THR A 65 8.95 1.15 -19.39
CA THR A 65 7.68 0.43 -19.49
C THR A 65 7.23 -0.01 -20.89
N THR A 66 7.75 -1.15 -21.35
CA THR A 66 6.99 -2.41 -21.54
C THR A 66 7.92 -3.46 -22.16
N PRO A 67 8.33 -4.52 -21.44
CA PRO A 67 8.99 -5.65 -22.09
C PRO A 67 7.94 -6.62 -22.66
N LYS A 68 7.88 -6.69 -24.00
CA LYS A 68 7.48 -7.90 -24.74
C LYS A 68 8.56 -8.98 -24.49
N PRO A 69 8.21 -10.26 -24.29
CA PRO A 69 9.04 -11.20 -23.56
C PRO A 69 10.06 -11.90 -24.48
N THR A 70 11.29 -11.39 -24.54
CA THR A 70 12.43 -12.15 -25.09
C THR A 70 13.75 -11.58 -24.57
N SER A 71 14.16 -11.94 -23.35
CA SER A 71 15.55 -12.25 -22.96
C SER A 71 15.67 -12.39 -21.44
N SER A 72 15.94 -13.62 -21.04
CA SER A 72 15.89 -14.25 -19.71
C SER A 72 16.95 -13.79 -18.70
N SER A 73 17.41 -12.54 -18.74
CA SER A 73 18.51 -12.08 -17.86
C SER A 73 18.18 -10.89 -16.96
N ALA A 74 17.27 -9.98 -17.36
CA ALA A 74 16.87 -8.86 -16.51
C ALA A 74 15.64 -9.17 -15.61
N GLN A 75 14.87 -10.21 -15.96
CA GLN A 75 13.73 -10.68 -15.17
C GLN A 75 14.13 -11.36 -13.86
N SER A 76 15.32 -11.98 -13.82
CA SER A 76 15.80 -12.68 -12.62
C SER A 76 15.99 -11.74 -11.43
N GLY A 77 16.36 -10.48 -11.66
CA GLY A 77 16.51 -9.49 -10.59
C GLY A 77 15.18 -9.05 -9.99
N THR A 78 14.17 -8.79 -10.84
CA THR A 78 12.82 -8.44 -10.37
C THR A 78 12.11 -9.61 -9.71
N ASP A 79 12.31 -10.82 -10.23
CA ASP A 79 11.75 -12.04 -9.66
C ASP A 79 12.41 -12.35 -8.31
N ALA A 80 13.73 -12.20 -8.19
CA ALA A 80 14.43 -12.34 -6.91
C ALA A 80 13.94 -11.32 -5.86
N LEU A 81 13.68 -10.07 -6.27
CA LEU A 81 13.11 -9.06 -5.38
C LEU A 81 11.67 -9.38 -4.96
N LEU A 82 10.84 -9.87 -5.89
CA LEU A 82 9.49 -10.33 -5.59
C LEU A 82 9.49 -11.52 -4.64
N HIS A 83 10.35 -12.51 -4.87
CA HIS A 83 10.52 -13.66 -3.99
C HIS A 83 11.00 -13.25 -2.59
N SER A 84 11.97 -12.33 -2.50
CA SER A 84 12.43 -11.80 -1.20
C SER A 84 11.33 -11.04 -0.47
N LEU A 85 10.50 -10.29 -1.19
CA LEU A 85 9.38 -9.56 -0.60
C LEU A 85 8.28 -10.52 -0.10
N LEU A 86 7.95 -11.55 -0.88
CA LEU A 86 7.00 -12.60 -0.49
C LEU A 86 7.48 -13.38 0.73
N GLU A 87 8.76 -13.75 0.79
CA GLU A 87 9.36 -14.44 1.95
C GLU A 87 9.27 -13.59 3.22
N LYS A 88 9.58 -12.28 3.12
CA LYS A 88 9.46 -11.35 4.24
C LYS A 88 8.01 -11.20 4.71
N MET A 89 7.05 -11.16 3.80
CA MET A 89 5.63 -11.12 4.16
C MET A 89 5.20 -12.39 4.90
N ASP A 90 5.61 -13.56 4.44
CA ASP A 90 5.27 -14.83 5.09
C ASP A 90 5.90 -14.98 6.49
N GLN A 91 7.13 -14.51 6.67
CA GLN A 91 7.78 -14.45 8.00
C GLN A 91 7.04 -13.53 8.98
N LEU A 92 6.57 -12.36 8.51
CA LEU A 92 5.80 -11.43 9.35
C LEU A 92 4.43 -12.02 9.73
N LEU A 93 3.75 -12.68 8.81
CA LEU A 93 2.48 -13.35 9.09
C LEU A 93 2.66 -14.53 10.05
N SER A 94 3.71 -15.34 9.85
CA SER A 94 4.04 -16.48 10.70
C SER A 94 4.41 -16.07 12.13
N THR A 95 5.21 -15.02 12.31
CA THR A 95 5.55 -14.49 13.64
C THR A 95 4.35 -13.86 14.35
N SER A 96 3.47 -13.18 13.61
CA SER A 96 2.21 -12.65 14.18
C SER A 96 1.27 -13.75 14.65
N ASN A 97 1.18 -14.87 13.90
CA ASN A 97 0.35 -16.01 14.25
C ASN A 97 0.95 -16.83 15.41
N ALA A 98 2.28 -16.99 15.46
CA ALA A 98 2.95 -17.64 16.59
C ALA A 98 2.78 -16.84 17.90
N SER A 99 2.91 -15.51 17.84
CA SER A 99 2.71 -14.63 19.00
C SER A 99 1.27 -14.69 19.55
N ASN A 100 0.26 -14.72 18.66
CA ASN A 100 -1.13 -14.92 19.05
C ASN A 100 -1.41 -16.33 19.61
N ASN A 101 -0.70 -17.35 19.16
CA ASN A 101 -0.87 -18.71 19.67
C ASN A 101 -0.20 -18.92 21.03
N HIS A 102 0.86 -18.17 21.36
CA HIS A 102 1.48 -18.20 22.69
C HIS A 102 0.60 -17.59 23.79
N GLN A 103 -0.40 -16.76 23.45
CA GLN A 103 -1.41 -16.31 24.41
C GLN A 103 -2.47 -17.37 24.73
N LYS A 104 -2.61 -18.42 23.91
CA LYS A 104 -3.33 -19.65 24.28
C LYS A 104 -2.42 -20.63 25.01
N ARG A 105 -1.59 -20.12 25.93
CA ARG A 105 -1.02 -20.95 26.99
C ARG A 105 -2.21 -21.43 27.81
N ASN A 106 -2.73 -22.58 27.40
CA ASN A 106 -3.64 -23.43 28.13
C ASN A 106 -3.14 -23.46 29.57
N ARG A 107 -3.75 -22.62 30.42
CA ARG A 107 -3.78 -22.85 31.85
C ARG A 107 -4.75 -24.02 32.06
N SER A 108 -4.44 -25.17 31.44
CA SER A 108 -4.87 -26.48 31.91
C SER A 108 -4.08 -26.74 33.18
N ARG A 109 -4.35 -25.94 34.22
CA ARG A 109 -4.16 -26.40 35.58
C ARG A 109 -5.17 -27.52 35.71
N SER A 110 -4.66 -28.74 35.58
CA SER A 110 -5.28 -29.97 36.03
C SER A 110 -6.04 -29.72 37.34
N ARG A 111 -7.34 -29.52 37.24
CA ARG A 111 -8.26 -29.70 38.34
C ARG A 111 -8.92 -31.05 38.12
N GLY A 112 -8.14 -32.11 38.38
CA GLY A 112 -8.74 -33.38 38.77
C GLY A 112 -9.55 -33.18 40.06
N PRO A 113 -10.47 -34.09 40.40
CA PRO A 113 -11.48 -33.86 41.43
C PRO A 113 -10.79 -33.68 42.79
N GLN A 114 -10.66 -32.44 43.25
CA GLN A 114 -10.12 -32.19 44.58
C GLN A 114 -11.27 -32.40 45.56
N ASP A 115 -11.27 -33.61 46.11
CA ASP A 115 -11.97 -34.07 47.31
C ASP A 115 -12.93 -33.04 47.93
N SER A 116 -14.21 -33.23 47.64
CA SER A 116 -15.36 -32.48 48.17
C SER A 116 -15.54 -32.63 49.70
N SER A 117 -14.60 -33.29 50.40
CA SER A 117 -14.57 -33.38 51.86
C SER A 117 -14.05 -32.09 52.53
N SER A 118 -13.23 -31.29 51.83
CA SER A 118 -12.64 -30.09 52.42
C SER A 118 -13.57 -28.89 52.21
N LYS A 119 -14.26 -28.45 53.26
CA LYS A 119 -15.03 -27.19 53.30
C LYS A 119 -14.08 -25.98 53.31
N LEU A 120 -13.13 -25.93 52.38
CA LEU A 120 -12.12 -24.87 52.29
C LEU A 120 -12.54 -23.81 51.27
N CYS A 121 -12.37 -22.53 51.61
CA CYS A 121 -12.67 -21.44 50.68
C CYS A 121 -11.63 -21.38 49.55
N TRP A 122 -11.97 -20.71 48.46
CA TRP A 122 -11.09 -20.55 47.30
C TRP A 122 -9.69 -20.04 47.65
N TYR A 123 -9.58 -19.16 48.66
CA TYR A 123 -8.29 -18.63 49.11
C TYR A 123 -7.44 -19.71 49.79
N HIS A 124 -8.00 -20.52 50.69
CA HIS A 124 -7.28 -21.65 51.30
C HIS A 124 -6.94 -22.73 50.27
N MET A 125 -7.80 -22.95 49.27
CA MET A 125 -7.50 -23.91 48.20
C MET A 125 -6.37 -23.45 47.27
N LYS A 126 -6.17 -22.13 47.12
CA LYS A 126 -5.12 -21.55 46.27
C LYS A 126 -3.82 -21.25 47.03
N PHE A 127 -3.91 -20.89 48.30
CA PHE A 127 -2.78 -20.37 49.09
C PHE A 127 -2.48 -21.19 50.36
N GLY A 128 -3.28 -22.21 50.69
CA GLY A 128 -3.14 -22.99 51.92
C GLY A 128 -3.25 -22.11 53.17
N ASP A 129 -2.50 -22.45 54.22
CA ASP A 129 -2.46 -21.72 55.51
C ASP A 129 -1.89 -20.30 55.41
N ARG A 130 -1.38 -19.92 54.23
CA ARG A 130 -0.93 -18.55 53.90
C ARG A 130 -2.08 -17.68 53.35
N ALA A 131 -3.32 -18.17 53.39
CA ALA A 131 -4.47 -17.42 52.94
C ALA A 131 -4.80 -16.27 53.90
N ASN A 132 -4.57 -15.05 53.43
CA ASN A 132 -4.84 -13.83 54.20
C ASN A 132 -6.32 -13.41 54.20
N LYS A 133 -7.17 -14.11 53.45
CA LYS A 133 -8.61 -13.85 53.36
C LYS A 133 -9.36 -15.16 53.45
N CYS A 134 -10.10 -15.37 54.53
CA CYS A 134 -11.00 -16.49 54.68
C CYS A 134 -12.46 -16.01 54.59
N VAL A 135 -13.29 -16.74 53.85
CA VAL A 135 -14.71 -16.45 53.63
C VAL A 135 -15.51 -17.65 54.12
N ALA A 136 -16.51 -17.41 54.98
CA ALA A 136 -17.39 -18.45 55.49
C ALA A 136 -18.35 -18.96 54.40
N PRO A 137 -18.78 -20.24 54.43
CA PRO A 137 -18.44 -21.27 55.41
C PRO A 137 -17.12 -21.98 55.03
N CYS A 138 -16.06 -21.71 55.79
CA CYS A 138 -14.76 -22.36 55.62
C CYS A 138 -14.36 -23.01 56.93
N THR A 139 -13.88 -24.25 56.88
CA THR A 139 -13.41 -24.99 58.07
C THR A 139 -11.98 -24.64 58.48
N ALA A 140 -11.23 -23.88 57.66
CA ALA A 140 -9.91 -23.39 58.04
C ALA A 140 -10.02 -22.08 58.84
N GLU A 141 -9.28 -22.02 59.95
CA GLU A 141 -9.21 -20.85 60.80
C GLU A 141 -8.58 -19.67 60.06
N LYS A 142 -9.08 -18.46 60.33
CA LYS A 142 -8.46 -17.21 59.83
C LYS A 142 -7.10 -17.07 60.49
N ASN A 143 -6.01 -17.20 59.74
CA ASN A 143 -4.68 -16.88 60.27
C ASN A 143 -4.62 -15.38 60.64
N PRO A 144 -4.45 -15.00 61.93
CA PRO A 144 -4.51 -13.60 62.37
C PRO A 144 -3.23 -12.80 62.08
N SER A 145 -2.32 -13.30 61.25
CA SER A 145 -0.98 -12.72 61.03
C SER A 145 -0.95 -11.34 60.34
N ARG A 146 -2.09 -10.65 60.19
CA ARG A 146 -2.10 -9.22 59.86
C ARG A 146 -3.37 -8.48 60.32
N LEU A 147 -3.63 -8.51 61.62
CA LEU A 147 -4.39 -7.46 62.31
C LEU A 147 -3.43 -6.60 63.14
N GLN A 148 -2.48 -5.91 62.48
CA GLN A 148 -1.81 -4.76 63.09
C GLN A 148 -1.67 -3.66 62.03
N LYS A 149 -2.22 -2.50 62.39
CA LYS A 149 -1.95 -1.19 61.79
C LYS A 149 -0.49 -0.82 62.02
#